data_AF-A0A8X6J3G7-F1
#
_entry.id   AF-A0A8X6J3G7-F1
#
_cell.length_a   1.000
_cell.length_b   1.000
_cell.length_c   1.000
_cell.angle_alpha   90.00
_cell.angle_beta   90.00
_cell.angle_gamma   90.00
#
_symmetry.space_group_name_H-M   'P 1'
#
loop_
_entity.id
_entity.type
_entity.pdbx_description
1 polymer ?
#
loop_
_entity_poly.entity_id
_entity_poly.type
_entity_poly.pdbx_seq_one_letter_code
_entity_poly.pdbx_strand_id
1 'polypeptide(L)'
;MMLCIQMEFCDCDLRNWLDARNAGKQLPFQKNVEDIFKEILSGVAYIHSKSVIHRDLKPQNIFFSIKDCVVKVGDFGLATLAHPNTDPSLTVSRHSSNLGTKPYAAPEQIHKSHYDSKVDMYSLGIILIELLLKFKTAAEFSRILDQVKSEKIPEELNKDWPEFVPLVQNLVQEEPKLRMNAKEVLNMSLLRCNHAEESSALWIKVKDLENELAQKEQQFQQLVEEVKTLRLKLSERS
;
A
#
# COMPACT_ATOMS: atom_id res chain seq x y z
N MET A 1 25.16 22.81 -7.13
CA MET A 1 24.94 21.45 -7.64
C MET A 1 23.52 21.08 -7.28
N MET A 2 22.66 20.80 -8.26
CA MET A 2 21.27 20.40 -8.02
C MET A 2 21.21 18.87 -8.13
N LEU A 3 20.78 18.19 -7.06
CA LEU A 3 20.49 16.76 -7.11
C LEU A 3 19.04 16.58 -7.57
N CYS A 4 18.84 15.89 -8.68
CA CYS A 4 17.52 15.50 -9.16
C CYS A 4 17.39 13.98 -9.10
N ILE A 5 16.29 13.50 -8.54
CA ILE A 5 15.94 12.07 -8.52
C ILE A 5 14.71 11.90 -9.40
N GLN A 6 14.84 11.12 -10.47
CA GLN A 6 13.72 10.76 -11.33
C GLN A 6 13.07 9.49 -10.77
N MET A 7 11.75 9.54 -10.55
CA MET A 7 10.96 8.44 -9.98
C MET A 7 9.80 8.08 -10.90
N GLU A 8 9.24 6.90 -10.70
CA GLU A 8 7.96 6.52 -11.30
C GLU A 8 6.83 7.43 -10.78
N PHE A 9 5.87 7.75 -11.65
CA PHE A 9 4.66 8.47 -11.27
C PHE A 9 3.57 7.48 -10.85
N CYS A 10 2.90 7.74 -9.72
CA CYS A 10 1.74 7.00 -9.26
C CYS A 10 0.54 7.95 -9.11
N ASP A 11 -0.67 7.44 -9.34
CA ASP A 11 -1.87 8.24 -9.57
C ASP A 11 -2.45 8.86 -8.29
N CYS A 12 -2.37 8.14 -7.17
CA CYS A 12 -2.76 8.65 -5.86
C CYS A 12 -1.99 7.97 -4.73
N ASP A 13 -1.96 8.61 -3.56
CA ASP A 13 -1.43 8.02 -2.33
C ASP A 13 -2.53 7.45 -1.43
N LEU A 14 -2.13 6.67 -0.41
CA LEU A 14 -3.04 6.07 0.54
C LEU A 14 -3.76 7.09 1.42
N ARG A 15 -3.18 8.28 1.65
CA ARG A 15 -3.88 9.36 2.36
C ARG A 15 -5.10 9.80 1.57
N ASN A 16 -4.95 10.07 0.27
CA ASN A 16 -6.06 10.44 -0.61
C ASN A 16 -7.13 9.34 -0.66
N TRP A 17 -6.72 8.08 -0.73
CA TRP A 17 -7.64 6.94 -0.73
C TRP A 17 -8.45 6.84 0.57
N LEU A 18 -7.79 6.95 1.73
CA LEU A 18 -8.43 6.91 3.05
C LEU A 18 -9.42 8.07 3.24
N ASP A 19 -9.06 9.27 2.76
CA ASP A 19 -9.92 10.46 2.87
C ASP A 19 -11.18 10.32 2.00
N ALA A 20 -11.04 9.81 0.77
CA ALA A 20 -12.18 9.50 -0.09
C ALA A 20 -13.11 8.45 0.55
N ARG A 21 -12.54 7.38 1.10
CA ARG A 21 -13.28 6.32 1.80
C ARG A 21 -14.05 6.86 3.00
N ASN A 22 -13.40 7.67 3.84
CA ASN A 22 -14.01 8.20 5.06
C ASN A 22 -15.09 9.25 4.75
N ALA A 23 -14.94 9.97 3.64
CA ALA A 23 -15.95 10.90 3.13
C ALA A 23 -17.12 10.20 2.39
N GLY A 24 -17.10 8.87 2.24
CA GLY A 24 -18.10 8.12 1.49
C GLY A 24 -18.12 8.44 -0.01
N LYS A 25 -17.00 8.92 -0.55
CA LYS A 25 -16.84 9.22 -1.98
C LYS A 25 -16.48 7.96 -2.76
N GLN A 26 -16.59 8.03 -4.08
CA GLN A 26 -16.03 6.99 -4.96
C GLN A 26 -14.53 6.84 -4.69
N LEU A 27 -14.09 5.60 -4.47
CA LEU A 27 -12.69 5.31 -4.22
C LEU A 27 -11.88 5.52 -5.51
N PRO A 28 -10.69 6.15 -5.42
CA PRO A 28 -9.77 6.27 -6.55
C PRO A 28 -9.34 4.90 -7.09
N PHE A 29 -9.29 3.90 -6.20
CA PHE A 29 -8.89 2.54 -6.52
C PHE A 29 -9.75 1.52 -5.76
N GLN A 30 -10.40 0.60 -6.46
CA GLN A 30 -11.23 -0.45 -5.85
C GLN A 30 -10.35 -1.60 -5.38
N LYS A 31 -9.98 -1.60 -4.10
CA LYS A 31 -9.22 -2.68 -3.46
C LYS A 31 -9.64 -2.83 -2.01
N ASN A 32 -9.72 -4.07 -1.53
CA ASN A 32 -10.02 -4.33 -0.13
C ASN A 32 -8.80 -3.94 0.73
N VAL A 33 -9.05 -3.78 2.03
CA VAL A 33 -8.02 -3.32 2.98
C VAL A 33 -6.90 -4.35 3.18
N GLU A 34 -7.23 -5.64 3.07
CA GLU A 34 -6.31 -6.76 3.26
C GLU A 34 -5.27 -6.83 2.14
N ASP A 35 -5.70 -6.72 0.89
CA ASP A 35 -4.82 -6.79 -0.27
C ASP A 35 -3.96 -5.53 -0.38
N ILE A 36 -4.49 -4.36 0.00
CA ILE A 36 -3.68 -3.15 0.20
C ILE A 36 -2.58 -3.43 1.22
N PHE A 37 -2.93 -3.94 2.40
CA PHE A 37 -1.97 -4.18 3.47
C PHE A 37 -0.92 -5.24 3.10
N LYS A 38 -1.30 -6.31 2.39
CA LYS A 38 -0.38 -7.34 1.90
C LYS A 38 0.64 -6.81 0.91
N GLU A 39 0.22 -5.96 -0.01
CA GLU A 39 1.14 -5.38 -1.00
C GLU A 39 2.13 -4.41 -0.34
N ILE A 40 1.67 -3.61 0.63
CA ILE A 40 2.54 -2.79 1.47
C ILE A 40 3.55 -3.68 2.21
N LEU A 41 3.09 -4.72 2.90
CA LEU A 41 3.94 -5.68 3.60
C LEU A 41 4.94 -6.36 2.69
N SER A 42 4.54 -6.71 1.47
CA SER A 42 5.42 -7.33 0.47
C SER A 42 6.55 -6.37 0.05
N GLY A 43 6.22 -5.10 -0.18
CA GLY A 43 7.19 -4.05 -0.44
C GLY A 43 8.16 -3.84 0.73
N VAL A 44 7.63 -3.79 1.96
CA VAL A 44 8.44 -3.62 3.18
C VAL A 44 9.34 -4.84 3.42
N ALA A 45 8.81 -6.06 3.27
CA ALA A 45 9.58 -7.29 3.40
C ALA A 45 10.73 -7.33 2.39
N TYR A 46 10.51 -6.84 1.16
CA TYR A 46 11.55 -6.75 0.15
C TYR A 46 12.67 -5.77 0.57
N ILE A 47 12.35 -4.55 0.98
CA ILE A 47 13.39 -3.57 1.36
C ILE A 47 14.14 -4.01 2.62
N HIS A 48 13.46 -4.63 3.59
CA HIS A 48 14.10 -5.22 4.77
C HIS A 48 15.05 -6.36 4.40
N SER A 49 14.71 -7.18 3.40
CA SER A 49 15.61 -8.22 2.87
C SER A 49 16.88 -7.67 2.22
N LYS A 50 16.86 -6.39 1.82
CA LYS A 50 18.02 -5.65 1.30
C LYS A 50 18.73 -4.84 2.39
N SER A 51 18.43 -5.10 3.66
CA SER A 51 18.95 -4.36 4.80
C SER A 51 18.65 -2.85 4.72
N VAL A 52 17.53 -2.46 4.10
CA VAL A 52 17.06 -1.08 4.04
C VAL A 52 15.94 -0.89 5.05
N ILE A 53 16.02 0.18 5.85
CA ILE A 53 14.97 0.64 6.77
C ILE A 53 14.36 1.90 6.18
N HIS A 54 13.03 1.98 6.10
CA HIS A 54 12.32 3.10 5.47
C HIS A 54 12.27 4.35 6.37
N ARG A 55 11.92 4.18 7.66
CA ARG A 55 11.83 5.21 8.73
C ARG A 55 10.75 6.27 8.61
N ASP A 56 10.11 6.39 7.45
CA ASP A 56 9.00 7.33 7.22
C ASP A 56 7.79 6.66 6.53
N LEU A 57 7.43 5.45 6.97
CA LEU A 57 6.20 4.82 6.47
C LEU A 57 4.98 5.58 7.02
N LYS A 58 4.16 6.07 6.10
CA LYS A 58 2.91 6.79 6.36
C LYS A 58 2.02 6.72 5.12
N PRO A 59 0.71 6.99 5.21
CA PRO A 59 -0.18 6.90 4.06
C PRO A 59 0.24 7.74 2.84
N GLN A 60 0.91 8.88 3.04
CA GLN A 60 1.41 9.73 1.94
C GLN A 60 2.58 9.09 1.15
N ASN A 61 3.25 8.09 1.74
CA ASN A 61 4.40 7.41 1.15
C ASN A 61 4.02 6.01 0.61
N ILE A 62 2.72 5.72 0.56
CA ILE A 62 2.15 4.50 -0.02
C ILE A 62 1.31 4.92 -1.20
N PHE A 63 1.60 4.39 -2.38
CA PHE A 63 1.04 4.86 -3.65
C PHE A 63 0.28 3.76 -4.36
N PHE A 64 -0.74 4.14 -5.13
CA PHE A 64 -1.46 3.25 -6.05
C PHE A 64 -0.98 3.52 -7.48
N SER A 65 -0.54 2.47 -8.16
CA SER A 65 -0.29 2.49 -9.61
C SER A 65 -1.54 1.97 -10.33
N ILE A 66 -2.26 2.84 -11.04
CA ILE A 66 -3.41 2.42 -11.88
C ILE A 66 -2.92 1.53 -13.02
N LYS A 67 -1.77 1.87 -13.61
CA LYS A 67 -1.18 1.11 -14.71
C LYS A 67 -0.95 -0.35 -14.34
N ASP A 68 -0.42 -0.60 -13.15
CA ASP A 68 -0.02 -1.94 -12.71
C ASP A 68 -1.05 -2.59 -11.77
N CYS A 69 -2.10 -1.85 -11.38
CA CYS A 69 -3.12 -2.27 -10.40
C CYS A 69 -2.58 -2.71 -9.02
N VAL A 70 -1.46 -2.14 -8.59
CA VAL A 70 -0.77 -2.50 -7.34
C VAL A 70 -0.49 -1.29 -6.44
N VAL A 71 -0.32 -1.59 -5.16
CA VAL A 71 0.18 -0.66 -4.14
C VAL A 71 1.70 -0.74 -4.07
N LYS A 72 2.35 0.43 -4.03
CA LYS A 72 3.81 0.58 -4.00
C LYS A 72 4.23 1.40 -2.78
N VAL A 73 5.34 1.01 -2.16
CA VAL A 73 6.01 1.81 -1.13
C VAL A 73 6.96 2.77 -1.84
N GLY A 74 6.88 4.06 -1.51
CA GLY A 74 7.72 5.10 -2.11
C GLY A 74 8.25 6.09 -1.06
N ASP A 75 8.95 7.11 -1.54
CA ASP A 75 9.63 8.13 -0.73
C ASP A 75 10.64 7.57 0.31
N PHE A 76 11.80 7.20 -0.21
CA PHE A 76 12.95 6.75 0.57
C PHE A 76 13.82 7.92 1.08
N GLY A 77 13.28 9.14 1.17
CA GLY A 77 14.05 10.33 1.56
C GLY A 77 14.68 10.25 2.95
N LEU A 78 14.11 9.41 3.83
CA LEU A 78 14.65 9.10 5.14
C LEU A 78 15.20 7.68 5.24
N ALA A 79 15.31 6.89 4.18
CA ALA A 79 15.77 5.51 4.30
C ALA A 79 17.25 5.40 4.72
N THR A 80 17.62 4.28 5.35
CA THR A 80 19.02 3.99 5.71
C THR A 80 19.36 2.51 5.57
N LEU A 81 20.64 2.21 5.42
CA LEU A 81 21.15 0.84 5.48
C LEU A 81 21.30 0.40 6.94
N ALA A 82 20.79 -0.77 7.25
CA ALA A 82 20.98 -1.49 8.49
C ALA A 82 22.31 -2.25 8.45
N HIS A 83 23.45 -1.55 8.47
CA HIS A 83 24.75 -2.21 8.57
C HIS A 83 25.22 -2.30 10.04
N PRO A 84 25.67 -3.47 10.51
CA PRO A 84 26.24 -3.61 11.86
C PRO A 84 27.56 -2.87 12.05
N ASN A 85 28.22 -2.45 10.96
CA ASN A 85 29.51 -1.74 10.96
C ASN A 85 29.44 -0.28 10.49
N THR A 86 28.24 0.25 10.19
CA THR A 86 28.12 1.70 9.98
C THR A 86 28.31 2.41 11.31
N ASP A 87 29.21 3.39 11.32
CA ASP A 87 29.40 4.29 12.46
C ASP A 87 28.03 4.72 13.01
N PRO A 88 27.75 4.47 14.30
CA PRO A 88 26.52 4.90 14.95
C PRO A 88 26.22 6.40 14.79
N SER A 89 27.22 7.21 14.45
CA SER A 89 27.05 8.64 14.13
C SER A 89 26.44 8.90 12.74
N LEU A 90 26.47 7.93 11.82
CA LEU A 90 25.88 7.99 10.47
C LEU A 90 24.43 7.47 10.42
N THR A 91 24.03 6.60 11.35
CA THR A 91 22.61 6.26 11.58
C THR A 91 21.86 7.39 12.28
N VAL A 92 22.59 8.28 12.97
CA VAL A 92 22.09 9.56 13.47
C VAL A 92 21.94 10.52 12.29
N SER A 93 20.75 10.52 11.68
CA SER A 93 20.34 11.74 11.00
C SER A 93 20.11 12.79 12.10
N ARG A 94 21.06 13.72 12.25
CA ARG A 94 21.01 14.88 13.17
C ARG A 94 19.83 15.83 12.89
N HIS A 95 18.92 15.46 11.99
CA HIS A 95 17.68 16.13 11.64
C HIS A 95 16.41 15.36 12.07
N SER A 96 16.53 14.15 12.65
CA SER A 96 15.37 13.29 12.97
C SER A 96 14.60 13.65 14.24
N SER A 97 15.10 14.52 15.12
CA SER A 97 14.41 14.86 16.37
C SER A 97 13.09 15.62 16.17
N ASN A 98 12.82 16.10 14.95
CA ASN A 98 11.58 16.79 14.58
C ASN A 98 10.98 16.34 13.23
N LEU A 99 11.54 15.30 12.58
CA LEU A 99 11.13 14.89 11.24
C LEU A 99 10.57 13.46 11.26
N GLY A 100 9.25 13.44 11.41
CA GLY A 100 8.34 12.32 11.19
C GLY A 100 6.93 12.90 11.36
N THR A 101 5.96 12.41 10.60
CA THR A 101 4.56 12.73 10.93
C THR A 101 4.27 12.01 12.25
N LYS A 102 4.31 12.77 13.37
CA LYS A 102 4.26 12.29 14.77
C LYS A 102 3.38 11.05 15.07
N PRO A 103 2.20 10.83 14.44
CA PRO A 103 1.40 9.64 14.72
C PRO A 103 2.03 8.29 14.35
N TYR A 104 2.85 8.18 13.30
CA TYR A 104 3.32 6.87 12.77
C TYR A 104 4.70 6.46 13.28
N ALA A 105 5.44 7.38 13.91
CA ALA A 105 6.80 7.12 14.37
C ALA A 105 6.79 6.17 15.58
N ALA A 106 7.68 5.18 15.55
CA ALA A 106 7.85 4.25 16.66
C ALA A 106 8.37 4.97 17.93
N PRO A 107 8.01 4.51 19.13
CA PRO A 107 8.46 5.12 20.39
C PRO A 107 9.99 5.25 20.50
N GLU A 108 10.73 4.24 20.05
CA GLU A 108 12.19 4.25 20.02
C GLU A 108 12.78 5.20 18.99
N GLN A 109 12.06 5.51 17.90
CA GLN A 109 12.51 6.50 16.92
C GLN A 109 12.49 7.92 17.51
N ILE A 110 11.67 8.16 18.53
CA ILE A 110 11.55 9.46 19.23
C ILE A 110 12.54 9.55 20.38
N HIS A 111 12.70 8.48 21.17
CA HIS A 111 13.41 8.52 22.44
C HIS A 111 14.81 7.91 22.43
N LYS A 112 15.13 7.05 21.45
CA LYS A 112 16.39 6.31 21.40
C LYS A 112 17.24 6.77 20.22
N SER A 113 18.56 6.71 20.40
CA SER A 113 19.54 6.99 19.34
C SER A 113 19.72 5.81 18.37
N HIS A 114 19.29 4.62 18.76
CA HIS A 114 19.46 3.39 18.00
C HIS A 114 18.12 2.67 17.85
N TYR A 115 17.81 2.29 16.62
CA TYR A 115 16.60 1.56 16.25
C TYR A 115 16.87 0.73 14.99
N ASP A 116 16.06 -0.29 14.75
CA ASP A 116 16.22 -1.26 13.67
C ASP A 116 15.01 -1.22 12.71
N SER A 117 14.86 -2.23 11.84
CA SER A 117 13.75 -2.32 10.90
C SER A 117 12.37 -2.47 11.56
N LYS A 118 12.29 -2.68 12.89
CA LYS A 118 11.03 -2.78 13.62
C LYS A 118 10.32 -1.43 13.77
N VAL A 119 10.99 -0.31 13.52
CA VAL A 119 10.32 1.00 13.44
C VAL A 119 9.29 1.02 12.31
N ASP A 120 9.63 0.44 11.16
CA ASP A 120 8.74 0.33 10.02
C ASP A 120 7.52 -0.54 10.37
N MET A 121 7.72 -1.61 11.15
CA MET A 121 6.65 -2.49 11.59
C MET A 121 5.65 -1.79 12.51
N TYR A 122 6.12 -0.89 13.37
CA TYR A 122 5.23 -0.04 14.19
C TYR A 122 4.40 0.89 13.31
N SER A 123 5.04 1.58 12.36
CA SER A 123 4.34 2.44 11.41
C SER A 123 3.28 1.66 10.61
N LEU A 124 3.58 0.43 10.19
CA LEU A 124 2.61 -0.46 9.55
C LEU A 124 1.43 -0.83 10.47
N GLY A 125 1.66 -1.02 11.77
CA GLY A 125 0.58 -1.23 12.75
C GLY A 125 -0.38 -0.04 12.80
N ILE A 126 0.16 1.19 12.79
CA ILE A 126 -0.66 2.41 12.74
C ILE A 126 -1.40 2.55 11.41
N ILE A 127 -0.75 2.28 10.28
CA ILE A 127 -1.39 2.28 8.95
C ILE A 127 -2.52 1.24 8.89
N LEU A 128 -2.33 0.05 9.48
CA LEU A 128 -3.36 -0.99 9.54
C LEU A 128 -4.59 -0.51 10.32
N ILE A 129 -4.41 0.17 11.44
CA ILE A 129 -5.53 0.76 12.19
C ILE A 129 -6.34 1.72 11.31
N GLU A 130 -5.69 2.58 10.53
CA GLU A 130 -6.39 3.47 9.59
C GLU A 130 -7.04 2.74 8.43
N LEU A 131 -6.44 1.64 7.95
CA LEU A 131 -7.06 0.79 6.94
C LEU A 131 -8.32 0.11 7.50
N LEU A 132 -8.36 -0.27 8.77
CA LEU A 132 -9.51 -0.97 9.36
C LEU A 132 -10.62 -0.02 9.83
N LEU A 133 -10.24 1.12 10.42
CA LEU A 133 -11.17 2.07 11.04
C LEU A 133 -11.35 3.34 10.22
N LYS A 134 -12.58 3.89 10.24
CA LYS A 134 -12.90 5.17 9.59
C LYS A 134 -12.85 6.30 10.62
N PHE A 135 -12.16 7.37 10.27
CA PHE A 135 -12.05 8.58 11.09
C PHE A 135 -12.61 9.77 10.34
N LYS A 136 -13.52 10.51 10.97
CA LYS A 136 -14.06 11.77 10.46
C LYS A 136 -13.17 12.94 10.83
N THR A 137 -12.48 12.84 11.96
CA THR A 137 -11.62 13.93 12.47
C THR A 137 -10.26 13.42 12.93
N ALA A 138 -9.26 14.30 12.89
CA ALA A 138 -7.94 14.01 13.45
C ALA A 138 -7.97 13.74 14.97
N ALA A 139 -8.96 14.30 15.69
CA ALA A 139 -9.14 14.08 17.12
C ALA A 139 -9.60 12.64 17.43
N GLU A 140 -10.51 12.09 16.62
CA GLU A 140 -10.92 10.68 16.73
C GLU A 140 -9.72 9.75 16.52
N PHE A 141 -8.93 10.00 15.47
CA PHE A 141 -7.73 9.22 15.20
C PHE A 141 -6.72 9.32 16.36
N SER A 142 -6.47 10.53 16.86
CA SER A 142 -5.54 10.74 17.98
C SER A 142 -5.97 9.99 19.24
N ARG A 143 -7.27 9.97 19.57
CA ARG A 143 -7.80 9.20 20.71
C ARG A 143 -7.48 7.71 20.59
N ILE A 144 -7.67 7.14 19.40
CA ILE A 144 -7.36 5.73 19.14
C ILE A 144 -5.87 5.46 19.28
N LEU A 145 -5.01 6.34 18.76
CA LEU A 145 -3.57 6.23 18.93
C LEU A 145 -3.15 6.27 20.40
N ASP A 146 -3.75 7.17 21.20
CA ASP A 146 -3.44 7.27 22.63
C ASP A 146 -3.88 6.01 23.40
N GLN A 147 -4.99 5.39 23.02
CA GLN A 147 -5.42 4.10 23.57
C GLN A 147 -4.42 3.00 23.24
N VAL A 148 -4.04 2.87 21.97
CA VAL A 148 -3.09 1.85 21.50
C VAL A 148 -1.71 2.02 22.14
N LYS A 149 -1.22 3.26 22.27
CA LYS A 149 0.03 3.59 22.99
C LYS A 149 -0.04 3.26 24.48
N SER A 150 -1.23 3.26 25.06
CA SER A 150 -1.48 2.84 26.44
C SER A 150 -1.79 1.34 26.55
N GLU A 151 -1.46 0.55 25.52
CA GLU A 151 -1.70 -0.89 25.40
C GLU A 151 -3.18 -1.31 25.50
N LYS A 152 -4.10 -0.36 25.27
CA LYS A 152 -5.55 -0.62 25.27
C LYS A 152 -6.03 -0.91 23.85
N ILE A 153 -6.84 -1.95 23.70
CA ILE A 153 -7.49 -2.28 22.44
C ILE A 153 -8.66 -1.29 22.25
N PRO A 154 -8.73 -0.58 21.11
CA PRO A 154 -9.90 0.24 20.80
C PRO A 154 -11.16 -0.61 20.65
N GLU A 155 -12.26 -0.21 21.29
CA GLU A 155 -13.52 -0.95 21.27
C GLU A 155 -14.04 -1.15 19.84
N GLU A 156 -13.86 -0.13 18.99
CA GLU A 156 -14.26 -0.15 17.58
C GLU A 156 -13.49 -1.22 16.80
N LEU A 157 -12.18 -1.37 17.07
CA LEU A 157 -11.36 -2.40 16.43
C LEU A 157 -11.81 -3.79 16.86
N ASN A 158 -12.03 -4.00 18.16
CA ASN A 158 -12.45 -5.29 18.69
C ASN A 158 -13.85 -5.71 18.23
N LYS A 159 -14.73 -4.73 17.99
CA LYS A 159 -16.09 -4.98 17.54
C LYS A 159 -16.16 -5.29 16.05
N ASP A 160 -15.50 -4.49 15.22
CA ASP A 160 -15.68 -4.54 13.77
C ASP A 160 -14.64 -5.43 13.08
N TRP A 161 -13.46 -5.64 13.70
CA TRP A 161 -12.33 -6.41 13.16
C TRP A 161 -11.59 -7.25 14.23
N PRO A 162 -12.30 -8.11 14.99
CA PRO A 162 -11.71 -8.88 16.10
C PRO A 162 -10.52 -9.75 15.68
N GLU A 163 -10.52 -10.26 14.45
CA GLU A 163 -9.47 -11.10 13.90
C GLU A 163 -8.15 -10.34 13.66
N PHE A 164 -8.20 -9.03 13.47
CA PHE A 164 -7.01 -8.17 13.28
C PHE A 164 -6.43 -7.66 14.60
N VAL A 165 -7.17 -7.75 15.71
CA VAL A 165 -6.72 -7.27 17.03
C VAL A 165 -5.35 -7.85 17.43
N PRO A 166 -5.10 -9.18 17.35
CA PRO A 166 -3.80 -9.73 17.76
C PRO A 166 -2.64 -9.22 16.90
N LEU A 167 -2.88 -9.01 15.60
CA LEU A 167 -1.87 -8.49 14.68
C LEU A 167 -1.56 -7.02 14.98
N VAL A 168 -2.59 -6.19 15.14
CA VAL A 168 -2.42 -4.78 15.52
C VAL A 168 -1.64 -4.67 16.81
N GLN A 169 -2.04 -5.40 17.86
CA GLN A 169 -1.35 -5.41 19.15
C GLN A 169 0.11 -5.85 19.05
N ASN A 170 0.43 -6.81 18.17
CA ASN A 170 1.80 -7.24 17.96
C ASN A 170 2.65 -6.17 17.26
N LEU A 171 2.11 -5.50 16.24
CA LEU A 171 2.84 -4.50 15.46
C LEU A 171 3.12 -3.21 16.26
N VAL A 172 2.21 -2.83 17.16
CA VAL A 172 2.30 -1.57 17.91
C VAL A 172 2.91 -1.72 19.32
N GLN A 173 3.58 -2.85 19.61
CA GLN A 173 4.28 -3.07 20.88
C GLN A 173 5.30 -1.96 21.18
N GLU A 174 5.41 -1.54 22.44
CA GLU A 174 6.46 -0.59 22.86
C GLU A 174 7.87 -1.19 22.65
N GLU A 175 8.06 -2.47 23.02
CA GLU A 175 9.33 -3.17 22.86
C GLU A 175 9.50 -3.70 21.42
N PRO A 176 10.48 -3.19 20.63
CA PRO A 176 10.61 -3.53 19.20
C PRO A 176 10.90 -5.01 18.94
N LYS A 177 11.56 -5.69 19.89
CA LYS A 177 11.88 -7.11 19.77
C LYS A 177 10.65 -8.02 19.76
N LEU A 178 9.53 -7.58 20.35
CA LEU A 178 8.28 -8.34 20.41
C LEU A 178 7.44 -8.21 19.13
N ARG A 179 7.71 -7.21 18.30
CA ARG A 179 7.01 -7.00 17.03
C ARG A 179 7.42 -8.07 16.02
N MET A 180 6.48 -8.64 15.29
CA MET A 180 6.78 -9.50 14.16
C MET A 180 7.49 -8.70 13.05
N ASN A 181 8.31 -9.38 12.26
CA ASN A 181 8.85 -8.82 11.03
C ASN A 181 7.87 -8.98 9.86
N ALA A 182 8.07 -8.24 8.77
CA ALA A 182 7.14 -8.24 7.63
C ALA A 182 6.93 -9.64 7.01
N LYS A 183 7.95 -10.49 7.00
CA LYS A 183 7.86 -11.85 6.46
C LYS A 183 7.02 -12.78 7.37
N GLU A 184 7.13 -12.63 8.69
CA GLU A 184 6.29 -13.35 9.65
C GLU A 184 4.82 -12.98 9.47
N VAL A 185 4.52 -11.69 9.35
CA VAL A 185 3.16 -11.18 9.17
C VAL A 185 2.55 -11.70 7.86
N LEU A 186 3.30 -11.66 6.75
CA LEU A 186 2.84 -12.19 5.45
C LEU A 186 2.44 -13.67 5.50
N ASN A 187 3.01 -14.44 6.42
CA ASN A 187 2.71 -15.88 6.53
C ASN A 187 1.46 -16.17 7.38
N MET A 188 0.86 -15.17 8.03
CA MET A 188 -0.35 -15.35 8.83
C MET A 188 -1.54 -15.73 7.94
N SER A 189 -2.35 -16.69 8.40
CA SER A 189 -3.57 -17.12 7.70
C SER A 189 -4.54 -15.97 7.44
N LEU A 190 -4.58 -14.99 8.35
CA LEU A 190 -5.37 -13.77 8.24
C LEU A 190 -5.10 -12.99 6.95
N LEU A 191 -3.87 -13.07 6.42
CA LEU A 191 -3.49 -12.40 5.19
C LEU A 191 -3.38 -13.37 3.99
N ARG A 192 -3.71 -14.64 4.18
CA ARG A 192 -3.86 -15.59 3.06
C ARG A 192 -5.27 -15.44 2.50
N CYS A 193 -5.47 -14.50 1.58
CA CYS A 193 -6.72 -14.50 0.81
C CYS A 193 -6.67 -15.56 -0.28
N ASN A 194 -7.75 -16.33 -0.39
CA ASN A 194 -8.03 -17.23 -1.52
C ASN A 194 -8.43 -16.47 -2.81
N HIS A 195 -8.32 -15.13 -2.85
CA HIS A 195 -8.67 -14.31 -4.02
C HIS A 195 -7.81 -14.59 -5.26
N ALA A 196 -6.76 -15.40 -5.16
CA ALA A 196 -6.06 -15.90 -6.33
C ALA A 196 -7.01 -16.65 -7.28
N GLU A 197 -8.03 -17.37 -6.77
CA GLU A 197 -8.96 -18.10 -7.62
C GLU A 197 -10.01 -17.18 -8.28
N GLU A 198 -10.60 -16.24 -7.53
CA GLU A 198 -11.58 -15.29 -8.07
C GLU A 198 -10.94 -14.26 -9.01
N SER A 199 -9.75 -13.75 -8.66
CA SER A 199 -9.00 -12.84 -9.53
C SER A 199 -8.51 -13.56 -10.78
N SER A 200 -8.08 -14.82 -10.67
CA SER A 200 -7.70 -15.62 -11.85
C SER A 200 -8.91 -15.88 -12.75
N ALA A 201 -10.08 -16.19 -12.18
CA ALA A 201 -11.31 -16.33 -12.96
C ALA A 201 -11.75 -15.03 -13.65
N LEU A 202 -11.63 -13.88 -12.97
CA LEU A 202 -11.88 -12.56 -13.56
C LEU A 202 -10.86 -12.22 -14.65
N TRP A 203 -9.57 -12.49 -14.44
CA TRP A 203 -8.52 -12.27 -15.44
C TRP A 203 -8.70 -13.12 -16.69
N ILE A 204 -9.09 -14.39 -16.52
CA ILE A 204 -9.47 -15.28 -17.63
C ILE A 204 -10.64 -14.65 -18.40
N LYS A 205 -11.67 -14.19 -17.68
CA LYS A 205 -12.85 -13.59 -18.31
C LYS A 205 -12.56 -12.27 -19.03
N VAL A 206 -11.70 -11.42 -18.48
CA VAL A 206 -11.22 -10.20 -19.13
C VAL A 206 -10.47 -10.55 -20.41
N LYS A 207 -9.59 -11.56 -20.36
CA LYS A 207 -8.81 -11.99 -21.52
C LYS A 207 -9.69 -12.61 -22.62
N ASP A 208 -10.71 -13.35 -22.24
CA ASP A 208 -11.71 -13.88 -23.18
C ASP A 208 -12.48 -12.75 -23.87
N LEU A 209 -12.91 -11.73 -23.10
CA LEU A 209 -13.57 -10.55 -23.65
C LEU A 209 -12.67 -9.75 -24.59
N GLU A 210 -11.38 -9.59 -24.25
CA GLU A 210 -10.40 -8.93 -25.13
C GLU A 210 -10.23 -9.70 -26.45
N ASN A 211 -10.19 -11.04 -26.40
CA ASN A 211 -10.12 -11.87 -27.60
C ASN A 211 -11.39 -11.78 -28.46
N GLU A 212 -12.57 -11.79 -27.83
CA GLU A 212 -13.85 -11.58 -28.54
C GLU A 212 -13.92 -10.20 -29.19
N LEU A 213 -13.50 -9.15 -28.48
CA LEU A 213 -13.45 -7.79 -29.01
C LEU A 213 -12.55 -7.73 -30.25
N ALA A 214 -11.34 -8.31 -30.17
CA ALA A 214 -10.41 -8.36 -31.30
C ALA A 214 -11.00 -9.09 -32.53
N GLN A 215 -11.70 -10.21 -32.32
CA GLN A 215 -12.39 -10.92 -33.42
C GLN A 215 -13.50 -10.06 -34.04
N LYS A 216 -14.29 -9.38 -33.22
CA LYS A 216 -15.36 -8.50 -33.71
C LYS A 216 -14.80 -7.34 -34.51
N GLU A 217 -13.67 -6.79 -34.09
CA GLU A 217 -12.97 -5.71 -34.80
C GLU A 217 -12.45 -6.19 -36.17
N GLN A 218 -11.90 -7.41 -36.22
CA GLN A 218 -11.46 -8.02 -37.49
C GLN A 218 -12.64 -8.30 -38.45
N GLN A 219 -13.77 -8.82 -37.93
CA GLN A 219 -15.00 -9.01 -38.71
C GLN A 219 -15.53 -7.68 -39.26
N PHE A 220 -15.53 -6.63 -38.43
CA PHE A 220 -15.98 -5.31 -38.85
C PHE A 220 -15.10 -4.75 -39.98
N GLN A 221 -13.78 -4.88 -39.89
CA GLN A 221 -12.86 -4.44 -40.94
C GLN A 221 -13.09 -5.20 -42.26
N GLN A 222 -13.32 -6.52 -42.20
CA GLN A 222 -13.67 -7.30 -43.40
C GLN A 222 -14.96 -6.80 -44.05
N LEU A 223 -16.01 -6.57 -43.25
CA LEU A 223 -17.28 -6.06 -43.75
C LEU A 223 -17.11 -4.68 -44.41
N VAL A 224 -16.31 -3.80 -43.81
CA VAL A 224 -16.02 -2.47 -44.35
C VAL A 224 -15.36 -2.56 -45.73
N GLU A 225 -14.37 -3.45 -45.91
CA GLU A 225 -13.72 -3.66 -47.21
C GLU A 225 -14.66 -4.30 -48.24
N GLU A 226 -15.52 -5.22 -47.82
CA GLU A 226 -16.50 -5.85 -48.69
C GLU A 226 -17.53 -4.82 -49.20
N VAL A 227 -18.03 -3.95 -48.32
CA VAL A 227 -18.92 -2.85 -48.68
C VAL A 227 -18.24 -1.85 -49.62
N LYS A 228 -16.97 -1.49 -49.39
CA LYS A 228 -16.21 -0.64 -50.32
C LYS A 228 -16.10 -1.27 -51.70
N THR A 229 -15.77 -2.56 -51.75
CA THR A 229 -15.63 -3.32 -52.99
C THR A 229 -16.96 -3.39 -53.76
N LEU A 230 -18.06 -3.64 -53.06
CA LEU A 230 -19.40 -3.66 -53.67
C LEU A 230 -19.81 -2.29 -54.21
N ARG A 231 -19.52 -1.20 -53.48
CA ARG A 231 -19.77 0.17 -53.95
C ARG A 231 -18.99 0.49 -55.22
N LEU A 232 -17.72 0.10 -55.31
CA LEU A 232 -16.91 0.28 -56.53
C LEU A 232 -17.52 -0.48 -57.72
N LYS A 233 -17.89 -1.75 -57.53
CA LYS A 233 -18.53 -2.56 -58.57
C LYS A 233 -19.88 -2.00 -59.04
N LEU A 234 -20.63 -1.35 -58.14
CA LEU A 234 -21.88 -0.65 -58.48
C LEU A 234 -21.61 0.61 -59.31
N SER A 235 -20.58 1.40 -58.97
CA SER A 235 -20.21 2.59 -59.74
C SER A 235 -19.64 2.30 -61.12
N GLU A 236 -19.05 1.12 -61.35
CA GLU A 236 -18.53 0.70 -62.66
C GLU A 236 -19.63 0.18 -63.61
N ARG A 237 -20.83 -0.11 -63.09
CA ARG A 237 -21.97 -0.63 -63.86
C ARG A 237 -23.01 0.43 -64.22
N SER A 238 -22.87 1.64 -63.68
CA SER A 238 -23.71 2.82 -63.95
C SER A 238 -23.01 3.75 -64.93
#